data_AF-A0A268S1A2-F1
#
_entry.id   AF-A0A268S1A2-F1
#
_cell.length_a   1.000
_cell.length_b   1.000
_cell.length_c   1.000
_cell.angle_alpha   90.00
_cell.angle_beta   90.00
_cell.angle_gamma   90.00
#
_symmetry.space_group_name_H-M   'P 1'
#
loop_
_entity.id
_entity.type
_entity.pdbx_description
1 polymer ?
#
loop_
_entity_poly.entity_id
_entity_poly.type
_entity_poly.pdbx_seq_one_letter_code
_entity_poly.pdbx_strand_id
1 'polypeptide(L)'
;GTAPVGEAWEAYKQFVGASFTMQKVIWIHEDAPEQHQQLLQASMETLIQDDQFMAQSEEILENYQPLVGEELQTRIDSMLTMSPETLEWVSQFLLDTYDVDITKL
;
A
#
# COMPACT_ATOMS: atom_id res chain seq x y z
N GLY A 1 -22.82 -0.39 14.94
CA GLY A 1 -22.21 0.94 14.89
C GLY A 1 -22.35 1.52 13.50
N THR A 2 -22.19 2.83 13.34
CA THR A 2 -22.19 3.52 12.03
C THR A 2 -20.79 3.53 11.45
N ALA A 3 -20.65 3.37 10.13
CA ALA A 3 -19.34 3.45 9.49
C ALA A 3 -18.73 4.86 9.72
N PRO A 4 -17.41 4.95 10.04
CA PRO A 4 -16.73 6.23 10.09
C PRO A 4 -16.74 6.89 8.70
N VAL A 5 -16.78 8.22 8.70
CA VAL A 5 -16.86 9.06 7.50
C VAL A 5 -16.01 10.33 7.68
N GLY A 6 -15.69 11.00 6.58
CA GLY A 6 -14.97 12.28 6.55
C GLY A 6 -13.45 12.15 6.44
N GLU A 7 -12.77 13.29 6.33
CA GLU A 7 -11.33 13.35 5.99
C GLU A 7 -10.43 12.61 6.98
N ALA A 8 -10.77 12.59 8.27
CA ALA A 8 -10.02 11.81 9.26
C ALA A 8 -10.03 10.30 8.94
N TRP A 9 -11.16 9.79 8.44
CA TRP A 9 -11.29 8.39 8.02
C TRP A 9 -10.56 8.13 6.70
N GLU A 10 -10.66 9.04 5.74
CA GLU A 10 -9.94 8.95 4.47
C GLU A 10 -8.41 8.97 4.68
N ALA A 11 -7.92 9.88 5.52
CA ALA A 11 -6.52 9.94 5.94
C ALA A 11 -6.09 8.63 6.62
N TYR A 12 -6.89 8.11 7.55
CA TYR A 12 -6.61 6.82 8.20
C TYR A 12 -6.45 5.68 7.18
N LYS A 13 -7.37 5.55 6.23
CA LYS A 13 -7.29 4.49 5.20
C LYS A 13 -6.01 4.60 4.38
N GLN A 14 -5.60 5.82 4.02
CA GLN A 14 -4.36 6.04 3.26
C GLN A 14 -3.12 5.69 4.09
N PHE A 15 -3.00 6.22 5.32
CA PHE A 15 -1.83 5.94 6.16
C PHE A 15 -1.71 4.48 6.56
N VAL A 16 -2.81 3.79 6.88
CA VAL A 16 -2.79 2.35 7.18
C VAL A 16 -2.48 1.53 5.93
N GLY A 17 -3.00 1.95 4.77
CA GLY A 17 -2.62 1.36 3.48
C GLY A 17 -1.10 1.43 3.26
N ALA A 18 -0.51 2.61 3.46
CA ALA A 18 0.91 2.85 3.24
C ALA A 18 1.83 2.20 4.26
N SER A 19 1.50 2.28 5.54
CA SER A 19 2.39 1.84 6.61
C SER A 19 2.25 0.35 6.94
N PHE A 20 1.05 -0.22 6.82
CA PHE A 20 0.77 -1.58 7.28
C PHE A 20 0.51 -2.54 6.12
N THR A 21 -0.37 -2.17 5.18
CA THR A 21 -0.71 -3.10 4.07
C THR A 21 0.49 -3.33 3.15
N MET A 22 1.29 -2.31 2.91
CA MET A 22 2.46 -2.37 2.02
C MET A 22 3.77 -2.68 2.75
N GLN A 23 3.71 -3.19 3.98
CA GLN A 23 4.90 -3.50 4.79
C GLN A 23 5.77 -4.61 4.17
N LYS A 24 5.16 -5.55 3.43
CA LYS A 24 5.82 -6.75 2.87
C LYS A 24 5.69 -6.79 1.35
N VAL A 25 6.37 -5.86 0.68
CA VAL A 25 6.32 -5.74 -0.79
C VAL A 25 7.70 -5.98 -1.38
N ILE A 26 7.76 -6.74 -2.47
CA ILE A 26 8.98 -6.94 -3.25
C ILE A 26 9.02 -5.85 -4.33
N TRP A 27 10.06 -5.03 -4.27
CA TRP A 27 10.28 -3.93 -5.21
C TRP A 27 11.41 -4.26 -6.17
N ILE A 28 11.29 -3.81 -7.41
CA ILE A 28 12.38 -3.78 -8.39
C ILE A 28 12.64 -2.32 -8.77
N HIS A 29 13.90 -1.99 -9.01
CA HIS A 29 14.26 -0.64 -9.43
C HIS A 29 13.78 -0.38 -10.85
N GLU A 30 13.35 0.86 -11.13
CA GLU A 30 12.75 1.23 -12.43
C GLU A 30 13.71 1.05 -13.62
N ASP A 31 15.02 1.17 -13.39
CA ASP A 31 16.06 1.03 -14.41
C ASP A 31 16.48 -0.43 -14.67
N ALA A 32 15.91 -1.40 -13.94
CA ALA A 32 16.21 -2.80 -14.15
C ALA A 32 15.80 -3.19 -15.58
N PRO A 33 16.58 -4.03 -16.29
CA PRO A 33 16.22 -4.46 -17.64
C PRO A 33 14.80 -5.03 -17.70
N GLU A 34 14.01 -4.63 -18.70
CA GLU A 34 12.60 -5.00 -18.85
C GLU A 34 12.37 -6.51 -18.73
N GLN A 35 13.27 -7.31 -19.33
CA GLN A 35 13.23 -8.77 -19.23
C GLN A 35 13.26 -9.28 -17.78
N HIS A 36 14.01 -8.63 -16.88
CA HIS A 36 14.08 -9.02 -15.47
C HIS A 36 12.85 -8.57 -14.69
N GLN A 37 12.26 -7.41 -15.03
CA GLN A 37 11.00 -6.97 -14.45
C GLN A 37 9.86 -7.96 -14.79
N GLN A 38 9.75 -8.31 -16.07
CA GLN A 38 8.76 -9.29 -16.55
C GLN A 38 8.99 -10.68 -15.93
N LEU A 39 10.24 -11.12 -15.83
CA LEU A 39 10.57 -12.41 -15.22
C LEU A 39 10.18 -12.46 -13.74
N LEU A 40 10.45 -11.39 -12.98
CA LEU A 40 10.05 -11.30 -11.58
C LEU A 40 8.52 -11.37 -11.45
N GLN A 41 7.80 -10.56 -12.24
CA GLN A 41 6.34 -10.55 -12.23
C GLN A 41 5.76 -11.95 -12.53
N ALA A 42 6.19 -12.58 -13.62
CA ALA A 42 5.70 -13.91 -14.01
C ALA A 42 6.04 -14.99 -12.97
N SER A 43 7.21 -14.88 -12.33
CA SER A 43 7.61 -15.81 -11.27
C SER A 43 6.72 -15.66 -10.03
N MET A 44 6.37 -14.42 -9.66
CA MET A 44 5.46 -14.16 -8.54
C MET A 44 4.03 -14.62 -8.85
N GLU A 45 3.54 -14.41 -10.08
CA GLU A 45 2.23 -14.92 -10.53
C GLU A 45 2.15 -16.44 -10.49
N THR A 46 3.26 -17.12 -10.81
CA THR A 46 3.36 -18.58 -10.70
C THR A 46 3.42 -19.02 -9.22
N LEU A 47 4.16 -18.29 -8.38
CA LEU A 47 4.33 -18.62 -6.96
C LEU A 47 3.01 -18.59 -6.19
N ILE A 48 2.15 -17.60 -6.45
CA ILE A 48 0.85 -17.48 -5.76
C ILE A 48 -0.17 -18.55 -6.20
N GLN A 49 0.13 -19.31 -7.26
CA GLN A 49 -0.64 -20.46 -7.72
C GLN A 49 -0.12 -21.78 -7.14
N ASP A 50 1.02 -21.76 -6.44
CA ASP A 50 1.59 -22.94 -5.81
C ASP A 50 0.88 -23.23 -4.48
N ASP A 51 0.16 -24.35 -4.41
CA ASP A 51 -0.62 -24.76 -3.24
C ASP A 51 0.25 -24.89 -1.97
N GLN A 52 1.50 -25.36 -2.11
CA GLN A 52 2.39 -25.52 -0.97
C GLN A 52 2.83 -24.15 -0.43
N PHE A 53 3.16 -23.21 -1.31
CA PHE A 53 3.45 -21.84 -0.94
C PHE A 53 2.24 -21.20 -0.24
N MET A 54 1.05 -21.32 -0.82
CA MET A 54 -0.16 -20.73 -0.24
C MET A 54 -0.45 -21.29 1.15
N ALA A 55 -0.41 -22.61 1.33
CA ALA A 55 -0.60 -23.26 2.63
C ALA A 55 0.42 -22.81 3.70
N GLN A 56 1.68 -22.59 3.31
CA GLN A 56 2.71 -22.09 4.22
C GLN A 56 2.57 -20.59 4.51
N SER A 57 2.08 -19.84 3.53
CA SER A 57 1.92 -18.40 3.63
C SER A 57 0.76 -17.98 4.55
N GLU A 58 -0.28 -18.80 4.71
CA GLU A 58 -1.45 -18.48 5.55
C GLU A 58 -1.05 -18.10 6.98
N GLU A 59 -0.13 -18.84 7.59
CA GLU A 59 0.36 -18.56 8.94
C GLU A 59 1.21 -17.27 8.98
N ILE A 60 2.07 -17.07 7.98
CA ILE A 60 3.04 -15.96 7.93
C ILE A 60 2.38 -14.63 7.55
N LEU A 61 1.37 -14.70 6.68
CA LEU A 61 0.60 -13.59 6.16
C LEU A 61 -0.70 -13.41 6.92
N GLU A 62 -0.95 -14.16 8.00
CA GLU A 62 -2.16 -14.02 8.83
C GLU A 62 -3.46 -14.09 8.00
N ASN A 63 -3.49 -15.00 7.01
CA ASN A 63 -4.56 -15.18 6.02
C ASN A 63 -4.72 -14.04 4.98
N TYR A 64 -3.85 -13.03 4.95
CA TYR A 64 -3.81 -12.08 3.85
C TYR A 64 -3.31 -12.76 2.57
N GLN A 65 -4.04 -12.55 1.47
CA GLN A 65 -3.65 -13.05 0.16
C GLN A 65 -2.53 -12.18 -0.42
N PRO A 66 -1.47 -12.77 -0.99
CA PRO A 66 -0.46 -12.01 -1.73
C PRO A 66 -1.09 -11.29 -2.93
N LEU A 67 -0.61 -10.09 -3.22
CA LEU A 67 -1.02 -9.30 -4.39
C LEU A 67 0.12 -9.29 -5.41
N VAL A 68 -0.21 -9.48 -6.68
CA VAL A 68 0.77 -9.45 -7.79
C VAL A 68 0.16 -8.71 -8.99
N GLY A 69 1.00 -8.06 -9.80
CA GLY A 69 0.59 -7.45 -11.05
C GLY A 69 -0.39 -6.29 -10.87
N GLU A 70 -1.46 -6.28 -11.65
CA GLU A 70 -2.45 -5.18 -11.72
C GLU A 70 -3.13 -4.90 -10.38
N GLU A 71 -3.41 -5.94 -9.59
CA GLU A 71 -4.03 -5.77 -8.27
C GLU A 71 -3.10 -5.04 -7.29
N LEU A 72 -1.81 -5.41 -7.31
CA LEU A 72 -0.79 -4.72 -6.53
C LEU A 72 -0.63 -3.26 -6.99
N GLN A 73 -0.61 -3.02 -8.31
CA GLN A 73 -0.50 -1.65 -8.84
C GLN A 73 -1.68 -0.79 -8.43
N THR A 74 -2.90 -1.32 -8.52
CA THR A 74 -4.12 -0.63 -8.08
C THR A 74 -4.04 -0.24 -6.59
N ARG A 75 -3.48 -1.12 -5.75
CA ARG A 75 -3.29 -0.84 -4.33
C ARG A 75 -2.25 0.26 -4.09
N ILE A 76 -1.16 0.25 -4.86
CA ILE A 76 -0.12 1.30 -4.84
C ILE A 76 -0.73 2.65 -5.23
N ASP A 77 -1.44 2.72 -6.35
CA ASP A 77 -2.00 3.96 -6.87
C ASP A 77 -3.02 4.56 -5.90
N SER A 78 -3.90 3.72 -5.35
CA SER A 78 -4.87 4.14 -4.33
C SER A 78 -4.22 4.63 -3.03
N MET A 79 -3.02 4.14 -2.72
CA MET A 79 -2.29 4.53 -1.52
C MET A 79 -1.53 5.85 -1.71
N LEU A 80 -0.98 6.07 -2.91
CA LEU A 80 -0.21 7.28 -3.24
C LEU A 80 -1.10 8.47 -3.64
N THR A 81 -2.38 8.23 -3.91
CA THR A 81 -3.31 9.27 -4.32
C THR A 81 -4.16 9.74 -3.15
N MET A 82 -3.89 10.96 -2.68
CA MET A 82 -4.68 11.66 -1.66
C MET A 82 -5.49 12.77 -2.33
N SER A 83 -6.76 12.95 -1.93
CA SER A 83 -7.51 14.12 -2.39
C SER A 83 -6.92 15.41 -1.78
N PRO A 84 -7.03 16.56 -2.47
CA PRO A 84 -6.61 17.83 -1.90
C PRO A 84 -7.24 18.14 -0.55
N GLU A 85 -8.51 17.78 -0.34
CA GLU A 85 -9.24 18.00 0.90
C GLU A 85 -8.67 17.16 2.05
N THR A 86 -8.36 15.88 1.80
CA THR A 86 -7.73 15.02 2.80
C THR A 86 -6.32 15.53 3.13
N LEU A 87 -5.56 15.98 2.13
CA LEU A 87 -4.21 16.51 2.34
C LEU A 87 -4.22 17.81 3.16
N GLU A 88 -5.16 18.71 2.88
CA GLU A 88 -5.37 19.92 3.68
C GLU A 88 -5.73 19.56 5.13
N TRP A 89 -6.64 18.60 5.32
CA TRP A 89 -7.01 18.12 6.64
C TRP A 89 -5.81 17.55 7.41
N VAL A 90 -4.98 16.71 6.77
CA VAL A 90 -3.77 16.15 7.37
C VAL A 90 -2.78 17.26 7.75
N SER A 91 -2.57 18.22 6.85
CA SER A 91 -1.66 19.35 7.07
C SER A 91 -2.08 20.16 8.30
N GLN A 92 -3.37 20.49 8.39
CA GLN A 92 -3.93 21.24 9.50
C GLN A 92 -3.89 20.43 10.81
N PHE A 93 -4.21 19.14 10.75
CA PHE A 93 -4.14 18.24 11.91
C PHE A 93 -2.72 18.18 12.49
N LEU A 94 -1.70 18.04 11.63
CA LEU A 94 -0.30 18.01 12.05
C LEU A 94 0.16 19.34 12.65
N LEU A 95 -0.25 20.47 12.05
CA LEU A 95 0.06 21.79 12.56
C LEU A 95 -0.60 22.03 13.93
N ASP A 96 -1.91 21.82 14.05
CA ASP A 96 -2.67 22.17 15.26
C ASP A 96 -2.37 21.22 16.43
N THR A 97 -2.14 19.94 16.14
CA THR A 97 -1.98 18.91 17.17
C THR A 97 -0.52 18.72 17.56
N TYR A 98 0.41 18.89 16.63
CA TYR A 98 1.83 18.55 16.82
C TYR A 98 2.81 19.69 16.50
N ASP A 99 2.34 20.87 16.09
CA ASP A 99 3.18 22.01 15.65
C ASP A 99 4.11 21.65 14.49
N VAL A 100 3.66 20.76 13.61
CA VAL A 100 4.41 20.30 12.42
C VAL A 100 3.82 20.92 11.16
N ASP A 101 4.59 21.81 10.53
CA ASP A 101 4.24 22.43 9.25
C ASP A 101 4.93 21.70 8.08
N ILE A 102 4.17 20.84 7.40
CA ILE A 102 4.70 20.04 6.29
C ILE A 102 4.97 20.85 5.02
N THR A 103 4.50 22.10 4.93
CA THR A 103 4.74 22.97 3.77
C THR A 103 6.14 23.61 3.78
N LYS A 104 6.85 23.48 4.91
CA LYS A 104 8.21 24.02 5.12
C LYS A 104 9.30 22.95 5.09
N LEU A 105 8.95 21.70 4.81
CA LEU A 105 9.88 20.58 4.63
C LEU A 105 10.46 20.56 3.21
#